data_AF-A0A2T2SR96-F1
#
_entry.id   AF-A0A2T2SR96-F1
#
_cell.length_a   1.000
_cell.length_b   1.000
_cell.length_c   1.000
_cell.angle_alpha   90.00
_cell.angle_beta   90.00
_cell.angle_gamma   90.00
#
_symmetry.space_group_name_H-M   'P 1'
#
loop_
_entity.id
_entity.type
_entity.pdbx_description
1 polymer ?
#
loop_
_entity_poly.entity_id
_entity_poly.type
_entity_poly.pdbx_seq_one_letter_code
_entity_poly.pdbx_strand_id
1 'polypeptide(L)'
;MRTLVLVLRDQLNRTAAVFENLDPSRDAVAMTEADVNRGRFPDHKQRLALGWAAMRHFRDDLRERGWTVHYQPAGVPDRADDAPEFLRRQIAEHQPERVAVIEPGRFEVLEAIEQVCEEAGVECTVHADDHFLAT
;
A
#
# COMPACT_ATOMS: atom_id res chain seq x y z
N MET A 1 -14.35 -2.30 -8.66
CA MET A 1 -14.03 -1.63 -7.39
C MET A 1 -13.87 -0.14 -7.69
N ARG A 2 -14.25 0.77 -6.80
CA ARG A 2 -14.09 2.22 -7.03
C ARG A 2 -12.64 2.63 -6.75
N THR A 3 -12.22 2.59 -5.50
CA THR A 3 -10.86 2.98 -5.10
C THR A 3 -10.07 1.79 -4.56
N LEU A 4 -8.83 1.63 -5.04
CA LEU A 4 -7.82 0.78 -4.40
C LEU A 4 -6.81 1.64 -3.65
N VAL A 5 -6.71 1.49 -2.34
CA VAL A 5 -5.73 2.21 -1.52
C VAL A 5 -4.47 1.38 -1.35
N LEU A 6 -3.33 1.85 -1.82
CA LEU A 6 -2.05 1.22 -1.48
C LEU A 6 -1.53 1.78 -0.15
N VAL A 7 -1.32 0.91 0.83
CA VAL A 7 -0.73 1.28 2.14
C VAL A 7 0.65 0.65 2.29
N LEU A 8 1.65 1.48 2.52
CA LEU A 8 3.04 1.06 2.72
C LEU A 8 3.31 0.69 4.19
N ARG A 9 4.45 0.02 4.43
CA ARG A 9 4.82 -0.55 5.74
C ARG A 9 4.94 0.50 6.86
N ASP A 10 5.28 1.73 6.52
CA ASP A 10 5.46 2.86 7.44
C ASP A 10 4.18 3.71 7.60
N GLN A 11 3.13 3.45 6.83
CA GLN A 11 1.89 4.24 6.79
C GLN A 11 0.74 3.59 7.57
N LEU A 12 1.02 2.79 8.60
CA LEU A 12 0.04 1.98 9.33
C LEU A 12 -0.82 2.80 10.31
N ASN A 13 -1.55 3.79 9.77
CA ASN A 13 -2.41 4.71 10.48
C ASN A 13 -3.88 4.45 10.11
N ARG A 14 -4.71 4.16 11.12
CA ARG A 14 -6.13 3.79 10.95
C ARG A 14 -7.05 4.98 10.67
N THR A 15 -6.55 6.18 10.86
CA THR A 15 -7.27 7.45 10.68
C THR A 15 -6.55 8.36 9.70
N ALA A 16 -5.73 7.79 8.79
CA ALA A 16 -5.06 8.57 7.78
C ALA A 16 -6.06 9.19 6.80
N ALA A 17 -5.75 10.39 6.30
CA ALA A 17 -6.56 11.13 5.35
C ALA A 17 -7.00 10.32 4.12
N VAL A 18 -6.18 9.35 3.66
CA VAL A 18 -6.52 8.50 2.51
C VAL A 18 -7.79 7.68 2.71
N PHE A 19 -8.18 7.40 3.96
CA PHE A 19 -9.41 6.69 4.29
C PHE A 19 -10.64 7.61 4.38
N GLU A 20 -10.45 8.93 4.37
CA GLU A 20 -11.56 9.88 4.40
C GLU A 20 -12.37 9.78 3.11
N ASN A 21 -13.69 9.59 3.23
CA ASN A 21 -14.65 9.44 2.11
C ASN A 21 -14.60 8.10 1.35
N LEU A 22 -13.84 7.12 1.85
CA LEU A 22 -13.90 5.76 1.33
C LEU A 22 -15.05 4.94 1.93
N ASP A 23 -15.57 4.01 1.14
CA ASP A 23 -16.68 3.12 1.46
C ASP A 23 -16.18 1.66 1.41
N PRO A 24 -16.11 0.95 2.55
CA PRO A 24 -15.63 -0.43 2.61
C PRO A 24 -16.39 -1.42 1.72
N SER A 25 -17.60 -1.07 1.27
CA SER A 25 -18.39 -1.91 0.36
C SER A 25 -18.02 -1.72 -1.13
N ARG A 26 -17.28 -0.66 -1.46
CA ARG A 26 -16.94 -0.27 -2.84
C ARG A 26 -15.44 -0.11 -3.07
N ASP A 27 -14.68 0.05 -2.01
CA ASP A 27 -13.24 0.31 -2.00
C ASP A 27 -12.49 -0.81 -1.25
N ALA A 28 -11.21 -0.97 -1.56
CA ALA A 28 -10.37 -1.95 -0.89
C ALA A 28 -8.95 -1.42 -0.62
N VAL A 29 -8.24 -2.12 0.25
CA VAL A 29 -6.86 -1.81 0.64
C VAL A 29 -5.92 -2.86 0.06
N ALA A 30 -4.80 -2.41 -0.49
CA ALA A 30 -3.69 -3.23 -0.99
C ALA A 30 -2.47 -3.05 -0.08
N MET A 31 -1.89 -4.16 0.36
CA MET A 31 -0.68 -4.20 1.21
C MET A 31 0.22 -5.38 0.82
N THR A 32 1.54 -5.16 0.84
CA THR A 32 2.50 -6.25 0.57
C THR A 32 3.72 -6.16 1.47
N GLU A 33 4.22 -7.32 1.91
CA GLU A 33 5.49 -7.43 2.63
C GLU A 33 6.72 -7.45 1.70
N ALA A 34 6.53 -7.17 0.39
CA ALA A 34 7.59 -7.19 -0.61
C ALA A 34 8.63 -6.05 -0.49
N ASP A 35 8.33 -4.96 0.24
CA ASP A 35 9.26 -3.84 0.46
C ASP A 35 10.32 -4.17 1.53
N VAL A 36 11.24 -5.07 1.17
CA VAL A 36 12.37 -5.50 2.02
C VAL A 36 13.67 -5.51 1.24
N ASN A 37 14.77 -5.12 1.90
CA ASN A 37 16.12 -5.09 1.31
C ASN A 37 16.25 -4.26 0.03
N ARG A 38 15.39 -3.25 -0.15
CA ARG A 38 15.43 -2.30 -1.28
C ARG A 38 16.43 -1.16 -1.07
N GLY A 39 16.89 -0.96 0.17
CA GLY A 39 17.89 0.04 0.51
C GLY A 39 19.31 -0.41 0.20
N ARG A 40 20.26 0.53 0.30
CA ARG A 40 21.71 0.29 0.12
C ARG A 40 22.26 -0.82 1.03
N PHE A 41 21.61 -1.06 2.17
CA PHE A 41 22.01 -2.06 3.14
C PHE A 41 20.83 -2.99 3.46
N PRO A 42 21.10 -4.26 3.79
CA PRO A 42 20.09 -5.19 4.26
C PRO A 42 19.38 -4.65 5.52
N ASP A 43 18.09 -4.93 5.63
CA ASP A 43 17.34 -4.60 6.84
C ASP A 43 17.77 -5.50 8.01
N HIS A 44 17.86 -4.93 9.20
CA HIS A 44 18.07 -5.72 10.41
C HIS A 44 16.86 -6.64 10.65
N LYS A 45 17.12 -7.90 11.06
CA LYS A 45 16.06 -8.92 11.24
C LYS A 45 14.94 -8.46 12.18
N GLN A 46 15.26 -7.73 13.24
CA GLN A 46 14.25 -7.20 14.17
C GLN A 46 13.37 -6.12 13.53
N ARG A 47 13.92 -5.29 12.62
CA ARG A 47 13.17 -4.28 11.88
C ARG A 47 12.16 -4.95 10.93
N LEU A 48 12.59 -6.01 10.24
CA LEU A 48 11.71 -6.81 9.39
C LEU A 48 10.59 -7.47 10.22
N ALA A 49 10.94 -8.11 11.33
CA ALA A 49 9.96 -8.76 12.20
C ALA A 49 8.93 -7.75 12.74
N LEU A 50 9.38 -6.59 13.22
CA LEU A 50 8.50 -5.52 13.69
C LEU A 50 7.56 -5.03 12.58
N GLY A 51 8.13 -4.69 11.41
CA GLY A 51 7.36 -4.16 10.29
C GLY A 51 6.31 -5.15 9.79
N TRP A 52 6.68 -6.41 9.55
CA TRP A 52 5.75 -7.44 9.10
C TRP A 52 4.67 -7.74 10.13
N ALA A 53 5.02 -7.87 11.42
CA ALA A 53 4.04 -8.05 12.47
C ALA A 53 3.04 -6.89 12.50
N ALA A 54 3.52 -5.65 12.48
CA ALA A 54 2.67 -4.46 12.47
C ALA A 54 1.73 -4.43 11.25
N MET A 55 2.24 -4.75 10.06
CA MET A 55 1.41 -4.83 8.84
C MET A 55 0.31 -5.90 8.94
N ARG A 56 0.63 -7.07 9.50
CA ARG A 56 -0.34 -8.16 9.68
C ARG A 56 -1.43 -7.78 10.67
N HIS A 57 -1.07 -7.18 11.80
CA HIS A 57 -2.05 -6.68 12.77
C HIS A 57 -2.90 -5.55 12.19
N PHE A 58 -2.29 -4.62 11.45
CA PHE A 58 -3.04 -3.54 10.78
C PHE A 58 -4.04 -4.08 9.74
N ARG A 59 -3.63 -5.08 8.93
CA ARG A 59 -4.52 -5.79 8.00
C ARG A 59 -5.72 -6.41 8.73
N ASP A 60 -5.46 -7.09 9.84
CA ASP A 60 -6.52 -7.77 10.60
C ASP A 60 -7.49 -6.75 11.22
N ASP A 61 -6.97 -5.67 11.80
CA ASP A 61 -7.78 -4.55 12.30
C ASP A 61 -8.65 -3.90 11.21
N LEU A 62 -8.12 -3.72 9.99
CA LEU A 62 -8.88 -3.20 8.86
C LEU A 62 -10.00 -4.16 8.45
N ARG A 63 -9.72 -5.46 8.40
CA ARG A 63 -10.72 -6.48 8.09
C ARG A 63 -11.83 -6.54 9.13
N GLU A 64 -11.49 -6.42 10.41
CA GLU A 64 -12.47 -6.33 11.50
C GLU A 64 -13.38 -5.09 11.39
N ARG A 65 -12.88 -4.01 10.78
CA ARG A 65 -13.64 -2.79 10.47
C ARG A 65 -14.44 -2.89 9.17
N GLY A 66 -14.45 -4.05 8.51
CA GLY A 66 -15.22 -4.32 7.30
C GLY A 66 -14.51 -4.01 5.98
N TRP A 67 -13.22 -3.65 6.01
CA TRP A 67 -12.45 -3.43 4.78
C TRP A 67 -12.11 -4.75 4.09
N THR A 68 -12.24 -4.74 2.76
CA THR A 68 -11.54 -5.72 1.93
C THR A 68 -10.05 -5.36 1.92
N VAL A 69 -9.18 -6.31 2.27
CA VAL A 69 -7.72 -6.10 2.28
C VAL A 69 -7.02 -7.19 1.47
N HIS A 70 -6.49 -6.79 0.32
CA HIS A 70 -5.61 -7.57 -0.53
C HIS A 70 -4.20 -7.53 0.05
N TYR A 71 -3.72 -8.69 0.52
CA TYR A 71 -2.50 -8.76 1.30
C TYR A 71 -1.57 -9.86 0.81
N GLN A 72 -0.32 -9.50 0.50
CA GLN A 72 0.72 -10.47 0.12
C GLN A 72 1.82 -10.58 1.19
N PRO A 73 1.93 -11.72 1.90
CA PRO A 73 3.03 -11.97 2.84
C PRO A 73 4.36 -12.25 2.13
N ALA A 74 5.49 -12.05 2.83
CA ALA A 74 6.84 -12.13 2.27
C ALA A 74 7.27 -13.55 1.87
N GLY A 75 6.60 -14.58 2.42
CA GLY A 75 6.95 -15.99 2.25
C GLY A 75 6.09 -16.76 1.26
N VAL A 76 5.22 -16.10 0.49
CA VAL A 76 4.41 -16.79 -0.52
C VAL A 76 5.22 -17.11 -1.77
N PRO A 77 4.95 -18.25 -2.44
CA PRO A 77 5.41 -18.46 -3.81
C PRO A 77 4.88 -17.35 -4.73
N ASP A 78 5.66 -16.96 -5.75
CA ASP A 78 5.31 -15.89 -6.70
C ASP A 78 4.96 -14.55 -6.00
N ARG A 79 5.79 -14.17 -5.03
CA ARG A 79 5.72 -12.84 -4.43
C ARG A 79 6.06 -11.79 -5.48
N ALA A 80 5.35 -10.65 -5.44
CA ALA A 80 5.79 -9.48 -6.16
C ALA A 80 7.19 -9.06 -5.68
N ASP A 81 7.92 -8.42 -6.59
CA ASP A 81 9.24 -7.92 -6.29
C ASP A 81 9.15 -6.78 -5.25
N ASP A 82 8.23 -5.83 -5.45
CA ASP A 82 8.02 -4.67 -4.60
C ASP A 82 6.55 -4.21 -4.57
N ALA A 83 6.30 -3.09 -3.89
CA ALA A 83 4.96 -2.50 -3.79
C ALA A 83 4.40 -2.01 -5.14
N PRO A 84 5.17 -1.33 -6.03
CA PRO A 84 4.72 -1.01 -7.39
C PRO A 84 4.32 -2.24 -8.21
N GLU A 85 5.13 -3.31 -8.22
CA GLU A 85 4.79 -4.53 -8.95
C GLU A 85 3.57 -5.24 -8.34
N PHE A 86 3.47 -5.26 -7.02
CA PHE A 86 2.26 -5.76 -6.36
C PHE A 86 1.03 -4.95 -6.77
N LEU A 87 1.13 -3.62 -6.77
CA LEU A 87 0.06 -2.72 -7.20
C LEU A 87 -0.36 -3.02 -8.64
N ARG A 88 0.59 -3.17 -9.56
CA ARG A 88 0.32 -3.54 -10.96
C ARG A 88 -0.54 -4.79 -11.05
N ARG A 89 -0.19 -5.84 -10.29
CA ARG A 89 -0.97 -7.09 -10.22
C ARG A 89 -2.38 -6.85 -9.66
N GLN A 90 -2.52 -6.05 -8.61
CA GLN A 90 -3.83 -5.74 -8.02
C GLN A 90 -4.73 -4.90 -8.93
N ILE A 91 -4.14 -3.96 -9.70
CA ILE A 91 -4.87 -3.19 -10.71
C ILE A 91 -5.37 -4.12 -11.81
N ALA A 92 -4.50 -5.00 -12.34
CA ALA A 92 -4.87 -5.96 -13.38
C ALA A 92 -5.98 -6.92 -12.94
N GLU A 93 -5.93 -7.40 -11.68
CA GLU A 93 -6.89 -8.35 -11.15
C GLU A 93 -8.25 -7.72 -10.81
N HIS A 94 -8.26 -6.53 -10.23
CA HIS A 94 -9.48 -5.96 -9.64
C HIS A 94 -10.04 -4.73 -10.39
N GLN A 95 -9.31 -4.22 -11.38
CA GLN A 95 -9.72 -3.13 -12.26
C GLN A 95 -10.37 -1.96 -11.50
N PRO A 96 -9.67 -1.32 -10.55
CA PRO A 96 -10.19 -0.15 -9.86
C PRO A 96 -10.45 1.01 -10.84
N GLU A 97 -11.43 1.85 -10.51
CA GLU A 97 -11.62 3.13 -11.21
C GLU A 97 -10.49 4.12 -10.89
N ARG A 98 -9.94 4.05 -9.66
CA ARG A 98 -8.82 4.88 -9.20
C ARG A 98 -7.93 4.16 -8.18
N VAL A 99 -6.68 4.60 -8.10
CA VAL A 99 -5.74 4.27 -7.03
C VAL A 99 -5.58 5.50 -6.12
N ALA A 100 -5.54 5.27 -4.82
CA ALA A 100 -5.20 6.29 -3.84
C ALA A 100 -3.98 5.85 -3.04
N VAL A 101 -3.04 6.77 -2.81
CA VAL A 101 -1.84 6.54 -2.00
C VAL A 101 -1.59 7.70 -1.06
N ILE A 102 -0.98 7.43 0.10
CA ILE A 102 -0.33 8.49 0.88
C ILE A 102 1.07 8.68 0.31
N GLU A 103 1.52 9.93 0.21
CA GLU A 103 2.85 10.28 -0.27
C GLU A 103 3.92 9.40 0.41
N PRO A 104 4.65 8.58 -0.36
CA PRO A 104 5.73 7.75 0.18
C PRO A 104 6.90 8.61 0.66
N GLY A 105 7.57 8.21 1.73
CA GLY A 105 8.78 8.89 2.22
C GLY A 105 10.03 8.77 1.31
N ARG A 106 9.90 8.17 0.12
CA ARG A 106 10.95 8.02 -0.90
C ARG A 106 10.42 8.39 -2.27
N PHE A 107 11.09 9.33 -2.93
CA PHE A 107 10.68 9.85 -4.23
C PHE A 107 10.61 8.76 -5.30
N GLU A 108 11.60 7.87 -5.34
CA GLU A 108 11.65 6.78 -6.33
C GLU A 108 10.49 5.78 -6.20
N VAL A 109 9.89 5.67 -5.00
CA VAL A 109 8.72 4.81 -4.78
C VAL A 109 7.46 5.48 -5.33
N LEU A 110 7.33 6.79 -5.13
CA LEU A 110 6.21 7.56 -5.67
C LEU A 110 6.21 7.51 -7.21
N GLU A 111 7.35 7.82 -7.83
CA GLU A 111 7.49 7.77 -9.30
C GLU A 111 7.11 6.39 -9.86
N ALA A 112 7.55 5.32 -9.20
CA ALA A 112 7.23 3.95 -9.63
C ALA A 112 5.74 3.62 -9.49
N ILE A 113 5.07 4.12 -8.44
CA ILE A 113 3.62 3.95 -8.25
C ILE A 113 2.84 4.73 -9.33
N GLU A 114 3.22 5.98 -9.58
CA GLU A 114 2.58 6.82 -10.60
C GLU A 114 2.74 6.22 -11.99
N GLN A 115 3.95 5.75 -12.32
CA GLN A 115 4.24 5.05 -13.58
C GLN A 115 3.37 3.79 -13.76
N VAL A 116 3.20 2.98 -12.70
CA VAL A 116 2.32 1.80 -12.73
C VAL A 116 0.87 2.20 -13.04
N CYS A 117 0.38 3.28 -12.43
CA CYS A 117 -0.99 3.75 -12.66
C CYS A 117 -1.16 4.33 -14.06
N GLU A 118 -0.18 5.09 -14.55
CA GLU A 118 -0.17 5.63 -15.92
C GLU A 118 -0.18 4.52 -16.97
N GLU A 119 0.70 3.52 -16.83
CA GLU A 119 0.77 2.34 -17.71
C GLU A 119 -0.56 1.57 -17.76
N ALA A 120 -1.26 1.51 -16.63
CA ALA A 120 -2.55 0.84 -16.51
C ALA A 120 -3.74 1.72 -16.95
N GLY A 121 -3.52 3.02 -17.20
CA GLY A 121 -4.58 3.98 -17.53
C GLY A 121 -5.55 4.25 -16.38
N VAL A 122 -5.09 4.15 -15.13
CA VAL A 122 -5.90 4.35 -13.91
C VAL A 122 -5.52 5.67 -13.24
N GLU A 123 -6.53 6.44 -12.82
CA GLU A 123 -6.32 7.69 -12.07
C GLU A 123 -5.58 7.40 -10.76
N CYS A 124 -4.45 8.08 -10.51
CA CYS A 124 -3.72 8.02 -9.25
C CYS A 124 -3.96 9.30 -8.45
N THR A 125 -4.50 9.17 -7.24
CA THR A 125 -4.64 10.28 -6.28
C THR A 125 -3.59 10.14 -5.19
N VAL A 126 -2.69 11.12 -5.10
CA VAL A 126 -1.68 11.19 -4.04
C VAL A 126 -2.18 12.11 -2.93
N HIS A 127 -2.27 11.58 -1.72
CA HIS A 127 -2.64 12.31 -0.52
C HIS A 127 -1.38 12.72 0.25
N ALA A 128 -1.31 13.97 0.71
CA ALA A 128 -0.26 14.40 1.62
C ALA A 128 -0.32 13.58 2.92
N ASP A 129 0.85 13.33 3.52
CA ASP A 129 0.93 12.67 4.82
C ASP A 129 0.65 13.67 5.95
N ASP A 130 -0.58 13.64 6.45
CA ASP A 130 -1.07 14.49 7.55
C ASP A 130 -0.46 14.16 8.91
N HIS A 131 0.42 13.16 8.99
CA HIS A 131 1.28 12.92 10.14
C HIS A 131 2.30 14.05 10.35
N PHE A 132 2.66 14.76 9.29
CA PHE A 132 3.61 15.87 9.34
C PHE A 132 2.90 17.22 9.50
N LEU A 133 3.53 18.14 10.25
CA LEU A 133 2.97 19.46 10.54
C LEU A 133 3.08 20.46 9.37
N ALA A 134 3.88 20.14 8.34
CA ALA A 134 4.18 21.03 7.22
C ALA A 134 4.30 20.24 5.92
N THR A 135 3.86 20.88 4.83
CA THR A 135 3.88 20.40 3.44
C THR A 135 4.80 21.27 2.59
#